data_AF-A0A841BQ20-F1
#
_entry.id   AF-A0A841BQ20-F1
#
_cell.length_a   1.000
_cell.length_b   1.000
_cell.length_c   1.000
_cell.angle_alpha   90.00
_cell.angle_beta   90.00
_cell.angle_gamma   90.00
#
_symmetry.space_group_name_H-M   'P 1'
#
loop_
_entity.id
_entity.type
_entity.pdbx_description
1 polymer ?
#
loop_
_entity_poly.entity_id
_entity_poly.type
_entity_poly.pdbx_seq_one_letter_code
_entity_poly.pdbx_strand_id
1 'polypeptide(L)'
;MVGRLRVLLSLVMLGGFYLVALLQLAIAIGLGVWVYSLVHQAVAIKIFIWIIIALVGSVGAALWNALRFKPEPPPGVVIHPDTAPQLWAEVRGLATAAGTRPPDEIRIIPEVNAAVSEHAKLMGLIPGKRYLYIGMPLLQTLTVSQLRSVLGHELGHYSGNHTKLGAVAYRGRLAIQGTIMRIGTGNPIGWAFRGYGRLYLLVDNAVARMQESEADTVAVKVAGNEAAASALRELLVIESAWSFYFARYVGPGAEAGFLPDDLFGGFGELVAARQDELVKLREVEHEVESSVWDTHPPIPDRVRAILAMPRVYQHPDTRLSGDLLPHLGSLGRTLQAAVVEVGGRQVLPWPEFTAAVATANLQEVADRIFRQVGRVIKDRRIGLPAVLGLVESGRAGEIAEPFFPGKTKREARELLYQPVDALITLAAIRSGKASFRHSWAQRAELVGPDGELVDFEELARLAATAETLPQARIRLAELGIEIETTAVVEQVATAKGADVIGGLGNVKIDKVSHDLLILDTGLIFLAGAGDSDEGNKRMHAALGSTPIPELARRHRFLPYEEIAAVKIEKEVPVRATLTLHDGNVVALHETWTGDQLTKQSRDNLLQALRQTTEV
;
A
#
# COMPACT_ATOMS: atom_id res chain seq x y z
N MET A 1 -27.27 14.20 -26.23
CA MET A 1 -28.12 15.04 -25.35
C MET A 1 -27.59 15.02 -23.91
N VAL A 2 -27.23 13.84 -23.41
CA VAL A 2 -26.69 13.55 -22.07
C VAL A 2 -25.50 14.41 -21.64
N GLY A 3 -24.42 14.50 -22.43
CA GLY A 3 -23.25 15.26 -21.97
C GLY A 3 -23.45 16.80 -21.93
N ARG A 4 -24.42 17.37 -22.65
CA ARG A 4 -24.78 18.80 -22.47
C ARG A 4 -25.52 19.02 -21.15
N LEU A 5 -26.37 18.07 -20.77
CA LEU A 5 -27.07 18.04 -19.49
C LEU A 5 -26.07 17.88 -18.34
N ARG A 6 -25.08 16.99 -18.44
CA ARG A 6 -23.99 16.85 -17.46
C ARG A 6 -23.31 18.17 -17.18
N VAL A 7 -22.91 18.85 -18.23
CA VAL A 7 -22.14 20.08 -18.13
C VAL A 7 -22.98 21.20 -17.53
N LEU A 8 -24.22 21.35 -17.98
CA LEU A 8 -25.15 22.31 -17.41
C LEU A 8 -25.35 22.01 -15.92
N LEU A 9 -25.57 20.75 -15.56
CA LEU A 9 -25.70 20.31 -14.17
C LEU A 9 -24.42 20.59 -13.38
N SER A 10 -23.23 20.25 -13.88
CA SER A 10 -21.96 20.51 -13.19
C SER A 10 -21.67 22.00 -13.04
N LEU A 11 -22.03 22.84 -14.01
CA LEU A 11 -21.90 24.30 -13.92
C LEU A 11 -22.92 24.90 -12.93
N VAL A 12 -24.17 24.44 -12.97
CA VAL A 12 -25.21 24.81 -11.99
C VAL A 12 -24.81 24.37 -10.59
N MET A 13 -24.22 23.18 -10.46
CA MET A 13 -23.74 22.64 -9.19
C MET A 13 -22.49 23.36 -8.69
N LEU A 14 -21.57 23.73 -9.57
CA LEU A 14 -20.43 24.56 -9.20
C LEU A 14 -20.89 25.96 -8.77
N GLY A 15 -21.84 26.55 -9.51
CA GLY A 15 -22.45 27.83 -9.16
C GLY A 15 -23.21 27.79 -7.83
N GLY A 16 -23.96 26.71 -7.58
CA GLY A 16 -24.67 26.50 -6.32
C GLY A 16 -23.72 26.27 -5.14
N PHE A 17 -22.57 25.62 -5.34
CA PHE A 17 -21.52 25.50 -4.32
C PHE A 17 -20.99 26.88 -3.90
N TYR A 18 -20.70 27.74 -4.88
CA TYR A 18 -20.29 29.13 -4.59
C TYR A 18 -21.41 29.96 -3.98
N LEU A 19 -22.67 29.74 -4.38
CA LEU A 19 -23.82 30.37 -3.76
C LEU A 19 -23.95 29.98 -2.28
N VAL A 20 -23.75 28.71 -1.94
CA VAL A 20 -23.71 28.22 -0.56
C VAL A 20 -22.57 28.86 0.23
N ALA A 21 -21.40 29.05 -0.37
CA ALA A 21 -20.30 29.78 0.26
C ALA A 21 -20.64 31.26 0.49
N LEU A 22 -21.24 31.94 -0.50
CA LEU A 22 -21.66 33.34 -0.41
C LEU A 22 -22.76 33.55 0.63
N LEU A 23 -23.74 32.64 0.70
CA LEU A 23 -24.80 32.67 1.72
C LEU A 23 -24.22 32.51 3.13
N GLN A 24 -23.27 31.60 3.31
CA GLN A 24 -22.58 31.43 4.60
C GLN A 24 -21.75 32.67 4.97
N LEU A 25 -21.09 33.32 4.00
CA LEU A 25 -20.42 34.60 4.21
C LEU A 25 -21.42 35.69 4.61
N ALA A 26 -22.57 35.79 3.94
CA ALA A 26 -23.60 36.77 4.27
C ALA A 26 -24.19 36.54 5.68
N ILE A 27 -24.42 35.29 6.07
CA ILE A 27 -24.86 34.91 7.43
C ILE A 27 -23.79 35.28 8.47
N ALA A 28 -22.51 34.99 8.19
CA ALA A 28 -21.41 35.35 9.08
C ALA A 28 -21.29 36.88 9.24
N ILE A 29 -21.46 37.64 8.15
CA ILE A 29 -21.49 39.11 8.18
C ILE A 29 -22.68 39.60 9.02
N GLY A 30 -23.88 39.07 8.80
CA GLY A 30 -25.08 39.43 9.56
C GLY A 30 -24.95 39.13 11.04
N LEU A 31 -24.43 37.95 11.40
CA LEU A 31 -24.13 37.58 12.78
C LEU A 31 -23.06 38.49 13.38
N GLY A 32 -22.03 38.86 12.62
CA GLY A 32 -21.00 39.79 13.08
C GLY A 32 -21.55 41.19 13.36
N VAL A 33 -22.43 41.71 12.50
CA VAL A 33 -23.13 42.98 12.72
C VAL A 33 -24.05 42.91 13.94
N TRP A 34 -24.75 41.78 14.13
CA TRP A 34 -25.60 41.55 15.30
C TRP A 34 -24.79 41.47 16.59
N VAL A 35 -23.68 40.73 16.62
CA VAL A 35 -22.77 40.65 17.77
C VAL A 35 -22.09 42.00 18.03
N TYR A 36 -21.74 42.74 16.98
CA TYR A 36 -21.23 44.12 17.09
C TYR A 36 -22.22 45.06 17.80
N SER A 37 -23.52 44.82 17.64
CA SER A 37 -24.55 45.58 18.38
C SER A 37 -24.69 45.21 19.86
N LEU A 38 -24.04 44.12 20.31
CA LEU A 38 -24.20 43.55 21.66
C LEU A 38 -22.93 43.62 22.54
N VAL A 39 -21.74 43.83 21.96
CA VAL A 39 -20.43 43.71 22.67
C VAL A 39 -19.53 44.94 22.42
N HIS A 40 -18.59 45.24 23.34
CA HIS A 40 -17.62 46.32 23.18
C HIS A 40 -16.80 46.23 21.88
N GLN A 41 -16.76 47.36 21.17
CA GLN A 41 -16.43 47.50 19.74
C GLN A 41 -15.05 46.91 19.34
N ALA A 42 -14.05 46.97 20.22
CA ALA A 42 -12.69 46.54 19.90
C ALA A 42 -12.51 45.01 19.81
N VAL A 43 -13.32 44.23 20.55
CA VAL A 43 -13.21 42.75 20.55
C VAL A 43 -13.96 42.16 19.36
N ALA A 44 -15.13 42.72 19.03
CA ALA A 44 -15.94 42.29 17.88
C ALA A 44 -15.20 42.50 16.55
N ILE A 45 -14.54 43.65 16.36
CA ILE A 45 -13.79 43.96 15.14
C ILE A 45 -12.62 42.99 14.93
N LYS A 46 -11.86 42.68 15.99
CA LYS A 46 -10.72 41.74 15.89
C LYS A 46 -11.17 40.35 15.46
N ILE A 47 -12.23 39.81 16.07
CA ILE A 47 -12.75 38.48 15.73
C ILE A 47 -13.31 38.45 14.30
N PHE A 48 -14.05 39.49 13.92
CA PHE A 48 -14.72 39.57 12.62
C PHE A 48 -13.75 39.64 11.44
N ILE A 49 -12.67 40.43 11.56
CA ILE A 49 -11.64 40.55 10.52
C ILE A 49 -10.95 39.21 10.27
N TRP A 50 -10.60 38.46 11.32
CA TRP A 50 -9.94 37.16 11.16
C TRP A 50 -10.86 36.10 10.53
N ILE A 51 -12.17 36.12 10.82
CA ILE A 51 -13.14 35.22 10.21
C ILE A 51 -13.31 35.52 8.71
N ILE A 52 -13.40 36.79 8.32
CA ILE A 52 -13.50 37.18 6.91
C ILE A 52 -12.22 36.83 6.16
N ILE A 53 -11.04 37.11 6.73
CA ILE A 53 -9.76 36.75 6.11
C ILE A 53 -9.65 35.23 5.95
N ALA A 54 -10.04 34.44 6.95
CA ALA A 54 -10.03 32.98 6.86
C ALA A 54 -11.00 32.46 5.79
N LEU A 55 -12.20 33.04 5.67
CA LEU A 55 -13.22 32.59 4.72
C LEU A 55 -12.89 33.01 3.28
N VAL A 56 -12.52 34.28 3.07
CA VAL A 56 -12.11 34.80 1.75
C VAL A 56 -10.78 34.18 1.32
N GLY A 57 -9.84 34.01 2.25
CA GLY A 57 -8.55 33.38 2.00
C GLY A 57 -8.67 31.91 1.63
N SER A 58 -9.52 31.13 2.31
CA SER A 58 -9.72 29.71 2.00
C SER A 58 -10.42 29.49 0.66
N VAL A 59 -11.47 30.25 0.35
CA VAL A 59 -12.18 30.18 -0.94
C VAL A 59 -11.28 30.69 -2.08
N GLY A 60 -10.57 31.79 -1.86
CA GLY A 60 -9.62 32.35 -2.83
C GLY A 60 -8.45 31.41 -3.14
N ALA A 61 -7.87 30.78 -2.12
CA ALA A 61 -6.80 29.80 -2.28
C ALA A 61 -7.28 28.52 -2.99
N ALA A 62 -8.50 28.04 -2.68
CA ALA A 62 -9.10 26.90 -3.37
C ALA A 62 -9.31 27.18 -4.87
N LEU A 63 -9.85 28.36 -5.20
CA LEU A 63 -10.05 28.80 -6.58
C LEU A 63 -8.72 28.99 -7.31
N TRP A 64 -7.74 29.62 -6.67
CA TRP A 64 -6.42 29.84 -7.24
C TRP A 64 -5.67 28.53 -7.55
N ASN A 65 -5.72 27.57 -6.63
CA ASN A 65 -5.10 26.25 -6.83
C ASN A 65 -5.82 25.45 -7.93
N ALA A 66 -7.15 25.51 -7.99
CA ALA A 66 -7.93 24.87 -9.06
C ALA A 66 -7.61 25.46 -10.45
N LEU A 67 -7.32 26.77 -10.53
CA LEU A 67 -6.94 27.46 -11.77
C LEU A 67 -5.49 27.17 -12.21
N ARG A 68 -4.57 26.92 -11.27
CA ARG A 68 -3.14 26.69 -11.56
C ARG A 68 -2.76 25.22 -11.73
N PHE A 69 -3.61 24.28 -11.34
CA PHE A 69 -3.32 22.85 -11.48
C PHE A 69 -3.16 22.46 -12.95
N LYS A 70 -1.92 22.16 -13.35
CA LYS A 70 -1.59 21.54 -14.63
C LYS A 70 -1.37 20.04 -14.35
N PRO A 71 -2.27 19.15 -14.79
CA PRO A 71 -1.99 17.72 -14.70
C PRO A 71 -0.78 17.42 -15.58
N GLU A 72 0.32 17.00 -14.96
CA GLU A 72 1.41 16.39 -15.71
C GLU A 72 1.00 14.96 -16.10
N PRO A 73 1.40 14.46 -17.29
CA PRO A 73 1.15 13.07 -17.64
C PRO A 73 1.79 12.16 -16.58
N PRO A 74 1.12 11.06 -16.18
CA PRO A 74 1.74 10.08 -15.29
C PRO A 74 3.06 9.57 -15.89
N PRO A 75 4.04 9.24 -15.04
CA PRO A 75 5.30 8.67 -15.50
C PRO A 75 5.05 7.33 -16.22
N GLY A 76 5.81 7.08 -17.28
CA GLY A 76 5.59 5.90 -18.14
C GLY A 76 6.35 6.01 -19.47
N VAL A 77 6.23 5.00 -20.32
CA VAL A 77 6.95 4.92 -21.60
C VAL A 77 6.05 5.31 -22.77
N VAL A 78 6.48 6.28 -23.57
CA VAL A 78 5.78 6.71 -24.78
C VAL A 78 5.98 5.68 -25.89
N ILE A 79 4.89 5.28 -26.53
CA ILE A 79 4.89 4.31 -27.63
C ILE A 79 4.72 5.03 -28.96
N HIS A 80 5.74 4.96 -29.81
CA HIS A 80 5.70 5.55 -31.14
C HIS A 80 4.95 4.65 -32.14
N PRO A 81 4.24 5.24 -33.14
CA PRO A 81 3.57 4.49 -34.19
C PRO A 81 4.48 3.50 -34.93
N ASP A 82 5.73 3.88 -35.14
CA ASP A 82 6.71 3.07 -35.88
C ASP A 82 7.20 1.86 -35.06
N THR A 83 7.20 1.98 -33.74
CA THR A 83 7.65 0.91 -32.83
C THR A 83 6.53 -0.07 -32.47
N ALA A 84 5.26 0.32 -32.59
CA ALA A 84 4.11 -0.54 -32.26
C ALA A 84 2.93 -0.33 -33.23
N PRO A 85 3.10 -0.62 -34.53
CA PRO A 85 2.10 -0.30 -35.55
C PRO A 85 0.77 -1.04 -35.33
N GLN A 86 0.81 -2.26 -34.79
CA GLN A 86 -0.39 -3.06 -34.52
C GLN A 86 -1.24 -2.43 -33.41
N LEU A 87 -0.65 -2.10 -32.25
CA LEU A 87 -1.35 -1.40 -31.17
C LEU A 87 -1.97 -0.08 -31.64
N TRP A 88 -1.22 0.71 -32.41
CA TRP A 88 -1.73 1.97 -32.94
C TRP A 88 -2.87 1.79 -33.95
N ALA A 89 -2.82 0.76 -34.78
CA ALA A 89 -3.91 0.42 -35.70
C ALA A 89 -5.17 0.00 -34.93
N GLU A 90 -5.03 -0.86 -33.92
CA GLU A 90 -6.13 -1.27 -33.03
C GLU A 90 -6.78 -0.05 -32.37
N VAL A 91 -6.00 0.81 -31.71
CA VAL A 91 -6.51 2.01 -31.02
C VAL A 91 -7.22 2.97 -31.98
N ARG A 92 -6.70 3.17 -33.20
CA ARG A 92 -7.39 3.99 -34.23
C ARG A 92 -8.70 3.37 -34.71
N GLY A 93 -8.74 2.05 -34.87
CA GLY A 93 -9.95 1.31 -35.18
C GLY A 93 -11.02 1.46 -34.09
N LEU A 94 -10.62 1.30 -32.83
CA LEU A 94 -11.50 1.49 -31.68
C LEU A 94 -12.03 2.92 -31.58
N ALA A 95 -11.18 3.93 -31.77
CA ALA A 95 -11.60 5.34 -31.76
C ALA A 95 -12.63 5.62 -32.86
N THR A 96 -12.43 5.05 -34.05
CA THR A 96 -13.38 5.14 -35.17
C THR A 96 -14.72 4.49 -34.82
N ALA A 97 -14.70 3.29 -34.25
CA ALA A 97 -15.92 2.58 -33.84
C ALA A 97 -16.67 3.30 -32.71
N ALA A 98 -15.94 3.94 -31.79
CA ALA A 98 -16.46 4.79 -30.73
C ALA A 98 -16.93 6.17 -31.22
N GLY A 99 -16.61 6.57 -32.46
CA GLY A 99 -16.99 7.87 -32.99
C GLY A 99 -16.25 9.04 -32.30
N THR A 100 -14.99 8.84 -31.94
CA THR A 100 -14.13 9.85 -31.31
C THR A 100 -12.79 10.00 -32.03
N ARG A 101 -12.08 11.10 -31.76
CA ARG A 101 -10.72 11.33 -32.29
C ARG A 101 -9.74 10.30 -31.70
N PRO A 102 -8.80 9.74 -32.48
CA PRO A 102 -7.75 8.91 -31.89
C PRO A 102 -6.88 9.70 -30.90
N PRO A 103 -6.24 9.04 -29.92
CA PRO A 103 -5.25 9.68 -29.07
C PRO A 103 -4.05 10.16 -29.90
N ASP A 104 -3.42 11.24 -29.44
CA ASP A 104 -2.20 11.79 -30.04
C ASP A 104 -0.94 11.11 -29.49
N GLU A 105 -1.03 10.46 -28.33
CA GLU A 105 0.05 9.74 -27.66
C GLU A 105 -0.50 8.50 -26.94
N ILE A 106 0.20 7.36 -27.06
CA ILE A 106 -0.04 6.17 -26.26
C ILE A 106 1.13 6.03 -25.29
N ARG A 107 0.84 5.79 -24.02
CA ARG A 107 1.84 5.61 -22.96
C ARG A 107 1.56 4.34 -22.18
N ILE A 108 2.59 3.53 -21.95
CA ILE A 108 2.53 2.40 -21.03
C ILE A 108 2.87 2.87 -19.62
N ILE A 109 2.02 2.53 -18.66
CA ILE A 109 2.08 2.96 -17.26
C ILE A 109 2.18 1.74 -16.32
N PRO A 110 2.70 1.90 -15.09
CA PRO A 110 2.91 0.77 -14.19
C PRO A 110 1.64 0.25 -13.51
N GLU A 111 0.55 1.01 -13.51
CA GLU A 111 -0.67 0.68 -12.77
C GLU A 111 -1.56 -0.35 -13.51
N VAL A 112 -2.41 -1.07 -12.76
CA VAL A 112 -3.51 -1.87 -13.30
C VAL A 112 -4.64 -0.95 -13.76
N ASN A 113 -4.41 -0.20 -14.83
CA ASN A 113 -5.35 0.80 -15.29
C ASN A 113 -5.26 1.04 -16.80
N ALA A 114 -6.35 1.47 -17.41
CA ALA A 114 -6.37 2.08 -18.73
C ALA A 114 -7.18 3.35 -18.63
N ALA A 115 -6.67 4.44 -19.19
CA ALA A 115 -7.35 5.73 -19.11
C ALA A 115 -7.06 6.58 -20.32
N VAL A 116 -8.05 7.35 -20.75
CA VAL A 116 -7.85 8.42 -21.74
C VAL A 116 -7.90 9.77 -21.02
N SER A 117 -6.96 10.66 -21.33
CA SER A 117 -7.00 12.06 -20.86
C SER A 117 -6.83 13.05 -22.01
N GLU A 118 -7.39 14.25 -21.88
CA GLU A 118 -7.22 15.32 -22.87
C GLU A 118 -6.80 16.64 -22.19
N HIS A 119 -5.63 17.15 -22.55
CA HIS A 119 -5.10 18.41 -22.05
C HIS A 119 -5.66 19.60 -22.84
N ALA A 120 -6.96 19.87 -22.64
CA ALA A 120 -7.68 20.92 -23.35
C ALA A 120 -7.16 22.33 -23.01
N LYS A 121 -7.10 23.19 -24.01
CA LYS A 121 -6.66 24.59 -23.90
C LYS A 121 -7.85 25.50 -23.58
N LEU A 122 -7.57 26.71 -23.06
CA LEU A 122 -8.56 27.73 -22.74
C LEU A 122 -9.75 27.19 -21.93
N MET A 123 -9.46 26.64 -20.75
CA MET A 123 -10.46 26.08 -19.82
C MET A 123 -11.40 25.00 -20.42
N GLY A 124 -10.95 24.27 -21.45
CA GLY A 124 -11.74 23.21 -22.09
C GLY A 124 -12.39 23.61 -23.41
N LEU A 125 -12.38 24.90 -23.75
CA LEU A 125 -13.03 25.42 -24.96
C LEU A 125 -12.35 24.95 -26.25
N ILE A 126 -11.05 24.70 -26.21
CA ILE A 126 -10.26 24.24 -27.35
C ILE A 126 -9.75 22.81 -27.06
N PRO A 127 -10.06 21.83 -27.92
CA PRO A 127 -9.52 20.47 -27.81
C PRO A 127 -8.01 20.45 -27.68
N GLY A 128 -7.52 19.54 -26.85
CA GLY A 128 -6.13 19.44 -26.44
C GLY A 128 -5.37 18.28 -27.06
N LYS A 129 -4.14 18.07 -26.62
CA LYS A 129 -3.44 16.80 -26.88
C LYS A 129 -4.11 15.70 -26.05
N ARG A 130 -4.45 14.58 -26.68
CA ARG A 130 -5.10 13.42 -26.07
C ARG A 130 -4.09 12.31 -25.82
N TYR A 131 -4.13 11.74 -24.64
CA TYR A 131 -3.24 10.68 -24.18
C TYR A 131 -4.08 9.45 -23.89
N LEU A 132 -3.59 8.28 -24.31
CA LEU A 132 -4.08 7.00 -23.88
C LEU A 132 -3.01 6.33 -23.00
N TYR A 133 -3.39 5.99 -21.79
CA TYR A 133 -2.56 5.24 -20.86
C TYR A 133 -3.01 3.79 -20.83
N ILE A 134 -2.07 2.86 -20.90
CA ILE A 134 -2.34 1.42 -20.83
C ILE A 134 -1.38 0.81 -19.80
N GLY A 135 -1.95 0.17 -18.79
CA GLY A 135 -1.20 -0.55 -17.76
C GLY A 135 -0.40 -1.70 -18.34
N MET A 136 0.89 -1.79 -18.00
CA MET A 136 1.70 -2.97 -18.30
C MET A 136 1.08 -4.27 -17.76
N PRO A 137 0.50 -4.30 -16.53
CA PRO A 137 -0.20 -5.50 -16.04
C PRO A 137 -1.36 -5.94 -16.93
N LEU A 138 -2.08 -4.99 -17.55
CA LEU A 138 -3.20 -5.31 -18.46
C LEU A 138 -2.70 -5.98 -19.73
N LEU A 139 -1.57 -5.51 -20.28
CA LEU A 139 -0.96 -6.07 -21.48
C LEU A 139 -0.46 -7.51 -21.29
N GLN A 140 -0.03 -7.84 -20.07
CA GLN A 140 0.49 -9.16 -19.72
C GLN A 140 -0.61 -10.21 -19.45
N THR A 141 -1.85 -9.77 -19.24
CA THR A 141 -2.92 -10.62 -18.70
C THR A 141 -4.16 -10.66 -19.58
N LEU A 142 -4.58 -9.52 -20.12
CA LEU A 142 -5.77 -9.45 -20.96
C LEU A 142 -5.48 -10.01 -22.34
N THR A 143 -6.47 -10.72 -22.90
CA THR A 143 -6.52 -11.02 -24.33
C THR A 143 -6.74 -9.75 -25.15
N VAL A 144 -6.43 -9.78 -26.44
CA VAL A 144 -6.69 -8.66 -27.37
C VAL A 144 -8.17 -8.25 -27.34
N SER A 145 -9.10 -9.20 -27.34
CA SER A 145 -10.54 -8.88 -27.26
C SER A 145 -10.94 -8.21 -25.94
N GLN A 146 -10.39 -8.65 -24.81
CA GLN A 146 -10.64 -7.98 -23.53
C GLN A 146 -10.02 -6.58 -23.49
N LEU A 147 -8.80 -6.40 -24.00
CA LEU A 147 -8.19 -5.08 -24.11
C LEU A 147 -9.03 -4.15 -25.01
N ARG A 148 -9.54 -4.65 -26.15
CA ARG A 148 -10.46 -3.89 -27.02
C ARG A 148 -11.69 -3.42 -26.26
N SER A 149 -12.26 -4.26 -25.39
CA SER A 149 -13.38 -3.86 -24.53
C SER A 149 -13.00 -2.71 -23.60
N VAL A 150 -11.89 -2.85 -22.85
CA VAL A 150 -11.42 -1.83 -21.90
C VAL A 150 -11.14 -0.51 -22.63
N LEU A 151 -10.36 -0.55 -23.71
CA LEU A 151 -10.03 0.65 -24.48
C LEU A 151 -11.25 1.24 -25.19
N GLY A 152 -12.17 0.40 -25.66
CA GLY A 152 -13.44 0.83 -26.24
C GLY A 152 -14.32 1.56 -25.24
N HIS A 153 -14.40 1.06 -24.00
CA HIS A 153 -15.08 1.74 -22.89
C HIS A 153 -14.45 3.11 -22.62
N GLU A 154 -13.13 3.17 -22.43
CA GLU A 154 -12.40 4.42 -22.17
C GLU A 154 -12.57 5.44 -23.30
N LEU A 155 -12.50 5.02 -24.56
CA LEU A 155 -12.76 5.88 -25.72
C LEU A 155 -14.25 6.26 -25.84
N GLY A 156 -15.15 5.40 -25.37
CA GLY A 156 -16.59 5.62 -25.28
C GLY A 156 -16.94 6.82 -24.42
N HIS A 157 -16.20 7.08 -23.33
CA HIS A 157 -16.35 8.31 -22.54
C HIS A 157 -16.09 9.60 -23.34
N TYR A 158 -15.30 9.49 -24.41
CA TYR A 158 -14.95 10.60 -25.30
C TYR A 158 -15.80 10.59 -26.59
N SER A 159 -16.79 9.71 -26.69
CA SER A 159 -17.71 9.65 -27.83
C SER A 159 -18.71 10.81 -27.80
N GLY A 160 -18.96 11.40 -28.97
CA GLY A 160 -19.72 12.64 -29.11
C GLY A 160 -18.95 13.90 -28.64
N ASN A 161 -19.39 15.08 -29.08
CA ASN A 161 -18.71 16.39 -28.95
C ASN A 161 -18.57 16.93 -27.49
N HIS A 162 -18.50 16.05 -26.50
CA HIS A 162 -18.74 16.24 -25.07
C HIS A 162 -17.47 16.49 -24.24
N THR A 163 -16.29 16.41 -24.85
CA THR A 163 -14.98 16.55 -24.17
C THR A 163 -14.71 17.97 -23.67
N LYS A 164 -15.34 18.98 -24.26
CA LYS A 164 -15.05 20.41 -24.00
C LYS A 164 -15.28 20.87 -22.56
N LEU A 165 -16.11 20.15 -21.79
CA LEU A 165 -16.61 20.64 -20.49
C LEU A 165 -16.57 19.56 -19.38
N GLY A 166 -16.13 18.33 -19.67
CA GLY A 166 -15.91 17.28 -18.66
C GLY A 166 -14.76 17.59 -17.68
N ALA A 167 -13.71 18.27 -18.15
CA ALA A 167 -12.63 18.77 -17.29
C ALA A 167 -13.12 19.79 -16.26
N VAL A 168 -14.15 20.58 -16.58
CA VAL A 168 -14.74 21.57 -15.65
C VAL A 168 -15.56 20.86 -14.57
N ALA A 169 -16.32 19.83 -14.94
CA ALA A 169 -17.05 18.98 -13.99
C ALA A 169 -16.10 18.25 -13.03
N TYR A 170 -15.03 17.63 -13.55
CA TYR A 170 -14.03 16.95 -12.74
C TYR A 170 -13.29 17.91 -11.77
N ARG A 171 -12.89 19.09 -12.25
CA ARG A 171 -12.27 20.12 -11.39
C ARG A 171 -13.24 20.67 -10.35
N GLY A 172 -14.51 20.85 -10.70
CA GLY A 172 -15.57 21.22 -9.76
C GLY A 172 -15.71 20.20 -8.64
N ARG A 173 -15.70 18.92 -8.97
CA ARG A 173 -15.71 17.82 -8.00
C ARG A 173 -14.49 17.85 -7.07
N LEU A 174 -13.28 17.99 -7.61
CA LEU A 174 -12.06 18.07 -6.80
C LEU A 174 -12.06 19.30 -5.87
N ALA A 175 -12.58 20.44 -6.33
CA ALA A 175 -12.73 21.63 -5.51
C ALA A 175 -13.73 21.42 -4.36
N ILE A 176 -14.88 20.78 -4.63
CA ILE A 176 -15.90 20.45 -3.63
C ILE A 176 -15.34 19.44 -2.62
N GLN A 177 -14.75 18.35 -3.09
CA GLN A 177 -14.17 17.30 -2.26
C GLN A 177 -13.03 17.85 -1.39
N GLY A 178 -12.08 18.58 -1.99
CA GLY A 178 -10.99 19.22 -1.28
C GLY A 178 -11.46 20.21 -0.21
N THR A 179 -12.59 20.89 -0.44
CA THR A 179 -13.19 21.79 0.55
C THR A 179 -13.87 21.01 1.67
N ILE A 180 -14.68 19.99 1.36
CA ILE A 180 -15.37 19.16 2.35
C ILE A 180 -14.36 18.44 3.26
N MET A 181 -13.29 17.88 2.69
CA MET A 181 -12.26 17.16 3.45
C MET A 181 -11.41 18.07 4.35
N ARG A 182 -11.36 19.38 4.08
CA ARG A 182 -10.63 20.37 4.90
C ARG A 182 -11.46 20.94 6.05
N ILE A 183 -12.80 20.82 6.02
CA ILE A 183 -13.68 21.38 7.04
C ILE A 183 -13.97 20.31 8.10
N GLY A 184 -13.63 20.59 9.36
CA GLY A 184 -13.84 19.67 10.49
C GLY A 184 -15.30 19.23 10.68
N THR A 185 -15.49 17.99 11.16
CA THR A 185 -16.79 17.32 11.28
C THR A 185 -17.78 17.98 12.25
N GLY A 186 -17.27 18.79 13.20
CA GLY A 186 -18.08 19.54 14.18
C GLY A 186 -18.47 20.96 13.75
N ASN A 187 -18.06 21.44 12.57
CA ASN A 187 -18.35 22.82 12.14
C ASN A 187 -19.71 22.91 11.40
N PRO A 188 -20.64 23.80 11.82
CA PRO A 188 -21.93 24.02 11.13
C PRO A 188 -21.77 24.44 9.66
N ILE A 189 -20.70 25.17 9.31
CA ILE A 189 -20.31 25.49 7.92
C ILE A 189 -20.07 24.18 7.13
N GLY A 190 -19.43 23.20 7.76
CA GLY A 190 -19.18 21.88 7.19
C GLY A 190 -20.44 21.04 6.99
N TRP A 191 -21.52 21.29 7.74
CA TRP A 191 -22.80 20.60 7.51
C TRP A 191 -23.45 21.07 6.21
N ALA A 192 -23.47 22.38 5.95
CA ALA A 192 -24.02 22.95 4.72
C ALA A 192 -23.26 22.45 3.49
N PHE A 193 -21.92 22.48 3.51
CA PHE A 193 -21.10 21.96 2.41
C PHE A 193 -21.21 20.45 2.22
N ARG A 194 -21.35 19.65 3.30
CA ARG A 194 -21.61 18.21 3.19
C ARG A 194 -22.99 17.90 2.62
N GLY A 195 -24.02 18.63 3.04
CA GLY A 195 -25.37 18.52 2.48
C GLY A 195 -25.36 18.83 0.98
N TYR A 196 -24.64 19.90 0.59
CA TYR A 196 -24.45 20.24 -0.81
C TYR A 196 -23.64 19.18 -1.57
N GLY A 197 -22.57 18.64 -0.97
CA GLY A 197 -21.79 17.54 -1.53
C GLY A 197 -22.62 16.27 -1.77
N ARG A 198 -23.56 15.95 -0.88
CA ARG A 198 -24.52 14.83 -1.08
C ARG A 198 -25.45 15.08 -2.25
N LEU A 199 -25.99 16.29 -2.39
CA LEU A 199 -26.81 16.67 -3.54
C LEU A 199 -26.01 16.61 -4.84
N TYR A 200 -24.78 17.13 -4.83
CA TYR A 200 -23.84 17.05 -5.95
C TYR A 200 -23.65 15.59 -6.37
N LEU A 201 -23.38 14.70 -5.42
CA LEU A 201 -23.20 13.27 -5.70
C LEU A 201 -24.45 12.62 -6.28
N LEU A 202 -25.63 12.90 -5.74
CA LEU A 202 -26.87 12.32 -6.26
C LEU A 202 -27.07 12.65 -7.75
N VAL A 203 -26.79 13.89 -8.14
CA VAL A 203 -26.93 14.34 -9.52
C VAL A 203 -25.79 13.85 -10.41
N ASP A 204 -24.54 13.89 -9.93
CA ASP A 204 -23.37 13.40 -10.68
C ASP A 204 -23.46 11.89 -10.90
N ASN A 205 -23.87 11.12 -9.89
CA ASN A 205 -24.03 9.66 -9.97
C ASN A 205 -25.08 9.25 -11.01
N ALA A 206 -26.20 9.97 -11.12
CA ALA A 206 -27.22 9.68 -12.14
C ALA A 206 -26.69 9.87 -13.57
N VAL A 207 -25.88 10.91 -13.78
CA VAL A 207 -25.28 11.20 -15.08
C VAL A 207 -24.11 10.26 -15.38
N ALA A 208 -23.28 9.95 -14.39
CA ALA A 208 -22.20 8.97 -14.49
C ALA A 208 -22.76 7.62 -14.94
N ARG A 209 -23.80 7.09 -14.28
CA ARG A 209 -24.45 5.82 -14.65
C ARG A 209 -24.91 5.77 -16.12
N MET A 210 -25.42 6.87 -16.65
CA MET A 210 -25.82 6.93 -18.06
C MET A 210 -24.61 6.92 -19.00
N GLN A 211 -23.52 7.59 -18.65
CA GLN A 211 -22.28 7.58 -19.43
C GLN A 211 -21.56 6.23 -19.37
N GLU A 212 -21.59 5.56 -18.23
CA GLU A 212 -21.08 4.19 -18.08
C GLU A 212 -21.83 3.23 -19.00
N SER A 213 -23.15 3.34 -19.08
CA SER A 213 -23.98 2.54 -20.00
C SER A 213 -23.68 2.83 -21.48
N GLU A 214 -23.47 4.10 -21.84
CA GLU A 214 -23.04 4.50 -23.20
C GLU A 214 -21.66 3.91 -23.53
N ALA A 215 -20.71 3.99 -22.60
CA ALA A 215 -19.36 3.45 -22.76
C ALA A 215 -19.36 1.90 -22.84
N ASP A 216 -20.18 1.23 -22.03
CA ASP A 216 -20.39 -0.23 -22.08
C ASP A 216 -20.98 -0.66 -23.42
N THR A 217 -21.88 0.14 -23.99
CA THR A 217 -22.41 -0.11 -25.34
C THR A 217 -21.29 -0.05 -26.38
N VAL A 218 -20.36 0.90 -26.27
CA VAL A 218 -19.18 0.97 -27.16
C VAL A 218 -18.27 -0.24 -26.95
N ALA A 219 -18.02 -0.63 -25.70
CA ALA A 219 -17.22 -1.81 -25.38
C ALA A 219 -17.80 -3.09 -26.01
N VAL A 220 -19.11 -3.31 -25.88
CA VAL A 220 -19.82 -4.43 -26.52
C VAL A 220 -19.76 -4.35 -28.04
N LYS A 221 -19.89 -3.15 -28.62
CA LYS A 221 -19.81 -2.96 -30.07
C LYS A 221 -18.44 -3.39 -30.63
N VAL A 222 -17.35 -3.08 -29.93
CA VAL A 222 -15.99 -3.34 -30.43
C VAL A 222 -15.44 -4.72 -30.05
N ALA A 223 -15.87 -5.30 -28.93
CA ALA A 223 -15.33 -6.55 -28.41
C ALA A 223 -16.33 -7.71 -28.40
N GLY A 224 -17.64 -7.43 -28.46
CA GLY A 224 -18.70 -8.40 -28.22
C GLY A 224 -19.07 -8.52 -26.74
N ASN A 225 -20.26 -9.06 -26.44
CA ASN A 225 -20.81 -9.12 -25.08
C ASN A 225 -19.93 -9.96 -24.13
N GLU A 226 -19.50 -11.14 -24.56
CA GLU A 226 -18.74 -12.06 -23.73
C GLU A 226 -17.35 -11.50 -23.37
N ALA A 227 -16.64 -10.94 -24.34
CA ALA A 227 -15.34 -10.32 -24.10
C ALA A 227 -15.47 -9.09 -23.20
N ALA A 228 -16.54 -8.30 -23.34
CA ALA A 228 -16.77 -7.15 -22.49
C ALA A 228 -17.11 -7.52 -21.05
N ALA A 229 -18.00 -8.50 -20.85
CA ALA A 229 -18.30 -9.05 -19.53
C ALA A 229 -17.08 -9.70 -18.89
N SER A 230 -16.31 -10.46 -19.66
CA SER A 230 -15.08 -11.10 -19.19
C SER A 230 -14.01 -10.08 -18.81
N ALA A 231 -13.81 -9.02 -19.60
CA ALA A 231 -12.84 -7.97 -19.29
C ALA A 231 -13.10 -7.31 -17.93
N LEU A 232 -14.35 -6.99 -17.61
CA LEU A 232 -14.70 -6.40 -16.31
C LEU A 232 -14.37 -7.33 -15.13
N ARG A 233 -14.57 -8.64 -15.30
CA ARG A 233 -14.21 -9.63 -14.28
C ARG A 233 -12.69 -9.78 -14.15
N GLU A 234 -11.98 -9.81 -15.27
CA GLU A 234 -10.51 -9.93 -15.26
C GLU A 234 -9.84 -8.74 -14.56
N LEU A 235 -10.36 -7.52 -14.67
CA LEU A 235 -9.77 -6.35 -14.00
C LEU A 235 -9.64 -6.55 -12.48
N LEU A 236 -10.65 -7.16 -11.83
CA LEU A 236 -10.61 -7.49 -10.40
C LEU A 236 -9.54 -8.53 -10.06
N VAL A 237 -9.40 -9.54 -10.94
CA VAL A 237 -8.42 -10.61 -10.77
C VAL A 237 -7.00 -10.07 -10.95
N ILE A 238 -6.78 -9.21 -11.94
CA ILE A 238 -5.49 -8.58 -12.19
C ILE A 238 -5.10 -7.64 -11.05
N GLU A 239 -6.03 -6.83 -10.53
CA GLU A 239 -5.80 -5.96 -9.38
C GLU A 239 -5.40 -6.76 -8.12
N SER A 240 -6.09 -7.88 -7.87
CA SER A 240 -5.76 -8.79 -6.77
C SER A 240 -4.39 -9.45 -6.95
N ALA A 241 -4.10 -9.94 -8.16
CA ALA A 241 -2.82 -10.58 -8.48
C ALA A 241 -1.65 -9.58 -8.39
N TRP A 242 -1.84 -8.34 -8.86
CA TRP A 242 -0.84 -7.28 -8.79
C TRP A 242 -0.54 -6.87 -7.35
N SER A 243 -1.59 -6.71 -6.53
CA SER A 243 -1.46 -6.42 -5.11
C SER A 243 -0.72 -7.54 -4.36
N PHE A 244 -1.06 -8.79 -4.64
CA PHE A 244 -0.36 -9.95 -4.10
C PHE A 244 1.11 -9.98 -4.53
N TYR A 245 1.40 -9.71 -5.80
CA TYR A 245 2.76 -9.68 -6.33
C TYR A 245 3.65 -8.66 -5.62
N PHE A 246 3.16 -7.43 -5.43
CA PHE A 246 3.90 -6.41 -4.68
C PHE A 246 4.07 -6.78 -3.22
N ALA A 247 2.98 -7.18 -2.55
CA ALA A 247 3.03 -7.51 -1.13
C ALA A 247 3.93 -8.70 -0.83
N ARG A 248 3.97 -9.71 -1.72
CA ARG A 248 4.66 -10.96 -1.46
C ARG A 248 6.08 -11.05 -2.02
N TYR A 249 6.37 -10.37 -3.12
CA TYR A 249 7.66 -10.49 -3.83
C TYR A 249 8.45 -9.18 -3.79
N VAL A 250 7.87 -8.08 -4.26
CA VAL A 250 8.63 -6.83 -4.49
C VAL A 250 8.86 -6.06 -3.19
N GLY A 251 7.82 -5.86 -2.38
CA GLY A 251 7.83 -5.07 -1.15
C GLY A 251 8.88 -5.54 -0.13
N PRO A 252 8.86 -6.83 0.28
CA PRO A 252 9.85 -7.37 1.22
C PRO A 252 11.29 -7.20 0.71
N GLY A 253 11.52 -7.33 -0.60
CA GLY A 253 12.85 -7.10 -1.16
C GLY A 253 13.27 -5.65 -1.12
N ALA A 254 12.37 -4.72 -1.46
CA ALA A 254 12.65 -3.28 -1.42
C ALA A 254 12.99 -2.80 0.01
N GLU A 255 12.35 -3.38 1.03
CA GLU A 255 12.67 -3.15 2.43
C GLU A 255 13.99 -3.78 2.86
N ALA A 256 14.34 -4.94 2.31
CA ALA A 256 15.62 -5.60 2.51
C ALA A 256 16.79 -4.94 1.75
N GLY A 257 16.52 -3.91 0.94
CA GLY A 257 17.55 -3.17 0.20
C GLY A 257 17.82 -3.73 -1.20
N PHE A 258 16.93 -4.56 -1.73
CA PHE A 258 17.04 -5.19 -3.05
C PHE A 258 15.89 -4.79 -3.98
N LEU A 259 16.11 -4.82 -5.29
CA LEU A 259 15.08 -4.71 -6.31
C LEU A 259 15.31 -5.76 -7.40
N PRO A 260 14.26 -6.31 -8.03
CA PRO A 260 14.43 -7.15 -9.20
C PRO A 260 14.87 -6.30 -10.41
N ASP A 261 15.64 -6.88 -11.33
CA ASP A 261 16.08 -6.25 -12.58
C ASP A 261 14.98 -6.19 -13.66
N ASP A 262 13.94 -7.01 -13.51
CA ASP A 262 12.75 -7.02 -14.36
C ASP A 262 11.46 -7.16 -13.53
N LEU A 263 11.09 -6.08 -12.85
CA LEU A 263 9.90 -5.96 -12.01
C LEU A 263 8.62 -6.26 -12.79
N PHE A 264 8.48 -5.74 -14.01
CA PHE A 264 7.26 -5.97 -14.78
C PHE A 264 7.27 -7.37 -15.41
N GLY A 265 8.41 -7.85 -15.92
CA GLY A 265 8.54 -9.22 -16.41
C GLY A 265 8.15 -10.25 -15.35
N GLY A 266 8.57 -10.06 -14.09
CA GLY A 266 8.24 -10.95 -12.97
C GLY A 266 6.73 -11.12 -12.74
N PHE A 267 5.91 -10.08 -12.96
CA PHE A 267 4.46 -10.21 -12.85
C PHE A 267 3.88 -11.12 -13.94
N GLY A 268 4.39 -11.02 -15.18
CA GLY A 268 3.99 -11.90 -16.28
C GLY A 268 4.30 -13.36 -15.99
N GLU A 269 5.49 -13.64 -15.45
CA GLU A 269 5.89 -14.99 -15.01
C GLU A 269 5.02 -15.51 -13.86
N LEU A 270 4.69 -14.67 -12.87
CA LEU A 270 3.78 -15.02 -11.78
C LEU A 270 2.41 -15.43 -12.31
N VAL A 271 1.84 -14.64 -13.21
CA VAL A 271 0.54 -14.94 -13.83
C VAL A 271 0.62 -16.26 -14.60
N ALA A 272 1.68 -16.46 -15.40
CA ALA A 272 1.86 -17.69 -16.15
C ALA A 272 1.96 -18.94 -15.25
N ALA A 273 2.64 -18.82 -14.11
CA ALA A 273 2.85 -19.94 -13.18
C ALA A 273 1.64 -20.26 -12.28
N ARG A 274 0.70 -19.32 -12.09
CA ARG A 274 -0.43 -19.44 -11.14
C ARG A 274 -1.81 -19.46 -11.80
N GLN A 275 -1.91 -19.94 -13.04
CA GLN A 275 -3.18 -19.93 -13.78
C GLN A 275 -4.34 -20.60 -13.02
N ASP A 276 -4.09 -21.73 -12.33
CA ASP A 276 -5.12 -22.44 -11.57
C ASP A 276 -5.66 -21.63 -10.38
N GLU A 277 -4.80 -20.87 -9.69
CA GLU A 277 -5.21 -19.97 -8.61
C GLU A 277 -6.04 -18.80 -9.16
N LEU A 278 -5.64 -18.26 -10.31
CA LEU A 278 -6.39 -17.19 -10.98
C LEU A 278 -7.77 -17.68 -11.46
N VAL A 279 -7.89 -18.93 -11.93
CA VAL A 279 -9.21 -19.53 -12.25
C VAL A 279 -10.10 -19.56 -11.01
N LYS A 280 -9.59 -19.99 -9.85
CA LYS A 280 -10.37 -19.97 -8.61
C LYS A 280 -10.77 -18.56 -8.21
N LEU A 281 -9.89 -17.56 -8.36
CA LEU A 281 -10.23 -16.17 -8.09
C LEU A 281 -11.35 -15.64 -9.00
N ARG A 282 -11.46 -16.13 -10.25
CA ARG A 282 -12.57 -15.79 -11.15
C ARG A 282 -13.92 -16.37 -10.70
N GLU A 283 -13.89 -17.49 -9.98
CA GLU A 283 -15.09 -18.16 -9.46
C GLU A 283 -15.61 -17.51 -8.16
N VAL A 284 -14.75 -16.80 -7.43
CA VAL A 284 -15.17 -16.07 -6.23
C VAL A 284 -16.04 -14.88 -6.64
N GLU A 285 -17.29 -14.89 -6.21
CA GLU A 285 -18.18 -13.75 -6.35
C GLU A 285 -17.68 -12.63 -5.43
N HIS A 286 -17.17 -11.56 -6.01
CA HIS A 286 -16.66 -10.42 -5.26
C HIS A 286 -17.85 -9.59 -4.76
N GLU A 287 -18.16 -9.67 -3.46
CA GLU A 287 -19.00 -8.67 -2.78
C GLU A 287 -18.21 -7.35 -2.73
N VAL A 288 -18.40 -6.50 -3.74
CA VAL A 288 -17.73 -5.20 -3.78
C VAL A 288 -18.44 -4.26 -2.78
N GLU A 289 -17.75 -3.86 -1.71
CA GLU A 289 -18.17 -2.71 -0.90
C GLU A 289 -18.14 -1.44 -1.77
N SER A 290 -19.26 -1.12 -2.41
CA SER A 290 -19.38 0.10 -3.21
C SER A 290 -19.44 1.33 -2.29
N SER A 291 -18.51 2.25 -2.45
CA SER A 291 -18.53 3.55 -1.78
C SER A 291 -19.61 4.45 -2.39
N VAL A 292 -20.21 5.31 -1.57
CA VAL A 292 -21.14 6.36 -2.04
C VAL A 292 -20.46 7.33 -3.03
N TRP A 293 -19.12 7.34 -3.05
CA TRP A 293 -18.28 8.17 -3.92
C TRP A 293 -17.79 7.46 -5.19
N ASP A 294 -18.06 6.16 -5.37
CA ASP A 294 -17.66 5.42 -6.56
C ASP A 294 -18.43 5.94 -7.78
N THR A 295 -17.68 6.31 -8.82
CA THR A 295 -18.25 6.84 -10.07
C THR A 295 -18.83 5.77 -10.97
N HIS A 296 -18.42 4.52 -10.77
CA HIS A 296 -18.85 3.39 -11.57
C HIS A 296 -19.91 2.58 -10.81
N PRO A 297 -20.98 2.11 -11.49
CA PRO A 297 -21.86 1.11 -10.91
C PRO A 297 -21.08 -0.15 -10.51
N PRO A 298 -21.59 -0.95 -9.57
CA PRO A 298 -21.00 -2.23 -9.20
C PRO A 298 -20.75 -3.11 -10.43
N ILE A 299 -19.59 -3.77 -10.48
CA ILE A 299 -19.21 -4.64 -11.60
C ILE A 299 -20.26 -5.73 -11.91
N PRO A 300 -20.87 -6.41 -10.92
CA PRO A 300 -21.91 -7.40 -11.20
C PRO A 300 -23.11 -6.83 -11.95
N ASP A 301 -23.51 -5.59 -11.65
CA ASP A 301 -24.62 -4.93 -12.34
C ASP A 301 -24.26 -4.56 -13.78
N ARG A 302 -23.03 -4.08 -14.01
CA ARG A 302 -22.53 -3.78 -15.36
C ARG A 302 -22.43 -5.03 -16.21
N VAL A 303 -21.89 -6.12 -15.66
CA VAL A 303 -21.81 -7.43 -16.32
C VAL A 303 -23.21 -7.92 -16.69
N ARG A 304 -24.18 -7.85 -15.77
CA ARG A 304 -25.57 -8.22 -16.05
C ARG A 304 -26.18 -7.36 -17.16
N ALA A 305 -25.94 -6.05 -17.13
CA ALA A 305 -26.42 -5.13 -18.16
C ALA A 305 -25.81 -5.45 -19.54
N ILE A 306 -24.49 -5.65 -19.62
CA ILE A 306 -23.76 -6.01 -20.85
C ILE A 306 -24.28 -7.32 -21.46
N LEU A 307 -24.49 -8.35 -20.64
CA LEU A 307 -24.99 -9.64 -21.10
C LEU A 307 -26.46 -9.60 -21.54
N ALA A 308 -27.24 -8.63 -21.05
CA ALA A 308 -28.62 -8.39 -21.46
C ALA A 308 -28.74 -7.55 -22.75
N MET A 309 -27.66 -6.91 -23.22
CA MET A 309 -27.66 -6.16 -24.49
C MET A 309 -27.88 -7.11 -25.69
N PRO A 310 -28.39 -6.60 -26.83
CA PRO A 310 -28.43 -7.38 -28.07
C PRO A 310 -27.07 -8.00 -28.38
N ARG A 311 -27.07 -9.27 -28.79
CA ARG A 311 -25.83 -10.00 -29.08
C ARG A 311 -25.10 -9.35 -30.25
N VAL A 312 -23.89 -8.88 -29.99
CA VAL A 312 -22.95 -8.42 -31.01
C VAL A 312 -21.89 -9.50 -31.18
N TYR A 313 -21.85 -10.10 -32.38
CA TYR A 313 -20.83 -11.08 -32.71
C TYR A 313 -19.56 -10.38 -33.16
N GLN A 314 -18.49 -10.55 -32.39
CA GLN A 314 -17.12 -10.22 -32.75
C GLN A 314 -16.31 -11.51 -32.68
N HIS A 315 -15.38 -11.71 -33.62
CA HIS A 315 -14.47 -12.84 -33.52
C HIS A 315 -13.55 -12.64 -32.32
N PRO A 316 -13.55 -13.56 -31.33
CA PRO A 316 -12.65 -13.46 -30.19
C PRO A 316 -11.19 -13.58 -30.66
N ASP A 317 -10.39 -12.58 -30.31
CA ASP A 317 -8.93 -12.63 -30.44
C ASP A 317 -8.36 -12.98 -29.06
N THR A 318 -8.01 -14.25 -28.90
CA THR A 318 -7.56 -14.83 -27.63
C THR A 318 -6.06 -14.71 -27.42
N ARG A 319 -5.33 -14.10 -28.36
CA ARG A 319 -3.91 -13.75 -28.15
C ARG A 319 -3.78 -12.81 -26.96
N LEU A 320 -2.65 -12.84 -26.27
CA LEU A 320 -2.38 -11.87 -25.22
C LEU A 320 -2.24 -10.49 -25.85
N SER A 321 -2.80 -9.48 -25.19
CA SER A 321 -2.80 -8.12 -25.73
C SER A 321 -1.39 -7.51 -25.81
N GLY A 322 -0.46 -8.02 -25.01
CA GLY A 322 0.98 -7.79 -25.12
C GLY A 322 1.56 -8.13 -26.49
N ASP A 323 0.95 -9.06 -27.25
CA ASP A 323 1.40 -9.44 -28.60
C ASP A 323 1.22 -8.29 -29.63
N LEU A 324 0.44 -7.26 -29.29
CA LEU A 324 0.30 -6.03 -30.09
C LEU A 324 1.54 -5.13 -30.00
N LEU A 325 2.44 -5.39 -29.05
CA LEU A 325 3.67 -4.66 -28.77
C LEU A 325 4.88 -5.57 -29.00
N PRO A 326 5.80 -5.22 -29.90
CA PRO A 326 7.04 -5.97 -30.02
C PRO A 326 7.91 -5.77 -28.76
N HIS A 327 8.65 -6.82 -28.37
CA HIS A 327 9.62 -6.79 -27.28
C HIS A 327 9.09 -6.31 -25.92
N LEU A 328 7.89 -6.75 -25.52
CA LEU A 328 7.23 -6.36 -24.28
C LEU A 328 8.13 -6.46 -23.03
N GLY A 329 9.00 -7.46 -22.92
CA GLY A 329 9.96 -7.58 -21.81
C GLY A 329 10.98 -6.43 -21.73
N SER A 330 11.51 -5.99 -22.88
CA SER A 330 12.42 -4.82 -22.91
C SER A 330 11.71 -3.52 -22.57
N LEU A 331 10.43 -3.41 -22.96
CA LEU A 331 9.57 -2.29 -22.61
C LEU A 331 9.29 -2.26 -21.10
N GLY A 332 9.06 -3.43 -20.48
CA GLY A 332 8.94 -3.57 -19.02
C GLY A 332 10.16 -3.03 -18.27
N ARG A 333 11.37 -3.40 -18.68
CA ARG A 333 12.61 -2.85 -18.08
C ARG A 333 12.79 -1.35 -18.30
N THR A 334 12.40 -0.85 -19.47
CA THR A 334 12.41 0.60 -19.76
C THR A 334 11.40 1.33 -18.86
N LEU A 335 10.22 0.75 -18.66
CA LEU A 335 9.21 1.28 -17.76
C LEU A 335 9.72 1.33 -16.32
N GLN A 336 10.35 0.25 -15.84
CA GLN A 336 10.97 0.21 -14.52
C GLN A 336 11.99 1.34 -14.35
N ALA A 337 12.89 1.52 -15.31
CA ALA A 337 13.88 2.60 -15.25
C ALA A 337 13.25 4.01 -15.20
N ALA A 338 12.05 4.17 -15.74
CA ALA A 338 11.33 5.44 -15.74
C ALA A 338 10.50 5.71 -14.47
N VAL A 339 10.08 4.67 -13.74
CA VAL A 339 9.10 4.81 -12.65
C VAL A 339 9.59 4.31 -11.28
N VAL A 340 10.66 3.51 -11.24
CA VAL A 340 11.19 2.93 -10.00
C VAL A 340 12.45 3.66 -9.57
N GLU A 341 12.41 4.25 -8.38
CA GLU A 341 13.58 4.87 -7.77
C GLU A 341 14.44 3.81 -7.08
N VAL A 342 15.68 3.62 -7.57
CA VAL A 342 16.60 2.61 -7.02
C VAL A 342 16.98 2.94 -5.57
N GLY A 343 17.21 4.22 -5.24
CA GLY A 343 17.38 4.68 -3.86
C GLY A 343 18.50 3.96 -3.08
N GLY A 344 19.60 3.60 -3.74
CA GLY A 344 20.72 2.86 -3.14
C GLY A 344 20.51 1.35 -2.97
N ARG A 345 19.35 0.82 -3.40
CA ARG A 345 19.08 -0.62 -3.39
C ARG A 345 19.90 -1.34 -4.46
N GLN A 346 20.26 -2.59 -4.17
CA GLN A 346 20.93 -3.45 -5.14
C GLN A 346 19.90 -4.06 -6.10
N VAL A 347 20.13 -3.91 -7.40
CA VAL A 347 19.28 -4.50 -8.45
C VAL A 347 19.82 -5.88 -8.81
N LEU A 348 18.97 -6.90 -8.80
CA LEU A 348 19.33 -8.31 -8.97
C LEU A 348 18.35 -9.05 -9.90
N PRO A 349 18.82 -10.00 -10.74
CA PRO A 349 17.98 -11.00 -11.38
C PRO A 349 17.08 -11.76 -10.40
N TRP A 350 15.89 -12.18 -10.83
CA TRP A 350 14.88 -12.82 -9.96
C TRP A 350 15.38 -13.99 -9.07
N PRO A 351 16.19 -14.93 -9.59
CA PRO A 351 16.77 -15.99 -8.75
C PRO A 351 17.64 -15.44 -7.62
N GLU A 352 18.56 -14.53 -7.94
CA GLU A 352 19.44 -13.91 -6.95
C GLU A 352 18.70 -12.95 -6.02
N PHE A 353 17.72 -12.20 -6.52
CA PHE A 353 16.84 -11.36 -5.73
C PHE A 353 16.12 -12.20 -4.67
N THR A 354 15.49 -13.31 -5.08
CA THR A 354 14.77 -14.18 -4.15
C THR A 354 15.70 -14.80 -3.11
N ALA A 355 16.87 -15.26 -3.54
CA ALA A 355 17.88 -15.80 -2.64
C ALA A 355 18.37 -14.75 -1.63
N ALA A 356 18.66 -13.53 -2.08
CA ALA A 356 19.10 -12.43 -1.23
C ALA A 356 18.03 -12.03 -0.22
N VAL A 357 16.78 -11.88 -0.65
CA VAL A 357 15.65 -11.51 0.23
C VAL A 357 15.37 -12.60 1.26
N ALA A 358 15.32 -13.86 0.84
CA ALA A 358 15.12 -14.98 1.77
C ALA A 358 16.27 -15.10 2.78
N THR A 359 17.51 -14.88 2.34
CA THR A 359 18.69 -14.87 3.23
C THR A 359 18.66 -13.69 4.21
N ALA A 360 18.24 -12.51 3.76
CA ALA A 360 18.08 -11.33 4.63
C ALA A 360 17.01 -11.57 5.71
N ASN A 361 15.87 -12.16 5.35
CA ASN A 361 14.83 -12.53 6.30
C ASN A 361 15.33 -13.58 7.31
N LEU A 362 16.12 -14.56 6.86
CA LEU A 362 16.74 -15.54 7.75
C LEU A 362 17.78 -14.90 8.69
N GLN A 363 18.53 -13.90 8.22
CA GLN A 363 19.42 -13.11 9.08
C GLN A 363 18.64 -12.37 10.17
N GLU A 364 17.48 -11.80 9.85
CA GLU A 364 16.64 -11.12 10.85
C GLU A 364 16.12 -12.09 11.93
N VAL A 365 15.78 -13.32 11.53
CA VAL A 365 15.46 -14.41 12.46
C VAL A 365 16.68 -14.73 13.33
N ALA A 366 17.85 -14.89 12.72
CA ALA A 366 19.10 -15.17 13.44
C ALA A 366 19.48 -14.04 14.42
N ASP A 367 19.29 -12.78 14.04
CA ASP A 367 19.56 -11.62 14.89
C ASP A 367 18.64 -11.60 16.11
N ARG A 368 17.35 -11.95 15.97
CA ARG A 368 16.45 -12.14 17.12
C ARG A 368 16.96 -13.23 18.06
N ILE A 369 17.35 -14.38 17.50
CA ILE A 369 17.92 -15.50 18.26
C ILE A 369 19.18 -15.04 19.02
N PHE A 370 20.10 -14.37 18.33
CA PHE A 370 21.33 -13.89 18.93
C PHE A 370 21.11 -12.82 20.01
N ARG A 371 20.17 -11.89 19.82
CA ARG A 371 19.84 -10.90 20.86
C ARG A 371 19.25 -11.59 22.09
N GLN A 372 18.36 -12.57 21.92
CA GLN A 372 17.79 -13.32 23.04
C GLN A 372 18.87 -14.11 23.81
N VAL A 373 19.72 -14.88 23.12
CA VAL A 373 20.83 -15.59 23.77
C VAL A 373 21.85 -14.62 24.39
N GLY A 374 22.16 -13.54 23.67
CA GLY A 374 23.10 -12.50 24.11
C GLY A 374 22.69 -11.82 25.41
N ARG A 375 21.38 -11.66 25.68
CA ARG A 375 20.87 -11.18 26.97
C ARG A 375 21.20 -12.12 28.12
N VAL A 376 21.07 -13.43 27.91
CA VAL A 376 21.35 -14.47 28.91
C VAL A 376 22.83 -14.45 29.32
N ILE A 377 23.73 -14.36 28.33
CA ILE A 377 25.18 -14.41 28.58
C ILE A 377 25.83 -13.03 28.76
N LYS A 378 25.06 -11.95 28.61
CA LYS A 378 25.52 -10.55 28.63
C LYS A 378 26.58 -10.22 27.57
N ASP A 379 26.45 -10.81 26.39
CA ASP A 379 27.29 -10.53 25.22
C ASP A 379 26.42 -10.18 24.02
N ARG A 380 26.67 -9.00 23.44
CA ARG A 380 25.94 -8.49 22.27
C ARG A 380 26.61 -8.84 20.94
N ARG A 381 27.80 -9.46 20.96
CA ARG A 381 28.57 -9.86 19.77
C ARG A 381 28.70 -11.37 19.71
N ILE A 382 27.56 -12.03 19.70
CA ILE A 382 27.46 -13.49 19.68
C ILE A 382 27.29 -14.02 18.24
N GLY A 383 27.84 -15.20 17.99
CA GLY A 383 27.58 -15.98 16.79
C GLY A 383 27.28 -17.44 17.10
N LEU A 384 27.00 -18.22 16.06
CA LEU A 384 26.70 -19.65 16.18
C LEU A 384 27.77 -20.45 16.98
N PRO A 385 29.09 -20.18 16.85
CA PRO A 385 30.11 -20.86 17.66
C PRO A 385 29.90 -20.71 19.16
N ALA A 386 29.52 -19.51 19.61
CA ALA A 386 29.25 -19.23 21.02
C ALA A 386 27.96 -19.92 21.50
N VAL A 387 26.91 -19.97 20.65
CA VAL A 387 25.69 -20.74 20.95
C VAL A 387 26.02 -22.23 21.15
N LEU A 388 26.80 -22.83 20.24
CA LEU A 388 27.22 -24.23 20.36
C LEU A 388 28.14 -24.45 21.57
N GLY A 389 29.01 -23.49 21.90
CA GLY A 389 29.82 -23.53 23.13
C GLY A 389 28.98 -23.54 24.41
N LEU A 390 27.83 -22.86 24.42
CA LEU A 390 26.90 -22.91 25.54
C LEU A 390 26.23 -24.28 25.67
N VAL A 391 25.85 -24.91 24.55
CA VAL A 391 25.36 -26.29 24.53
C VAL A 391 26.43 -27.23 25.10
N GLU A 392 27.68 -27.12 24.64
CA GLU A 392 28.82 -27.92 25.10
C GLU A 392 29.07 -27.78 26.60
N SER A 393 28.91 -26.58 27.15
CA SER A 393 29.04 -26.30 28.59
C SER A 393 27.84 -26.76 29.44
N GLY A 394 26.85 -27.43 28.86
CA GLY A 394 25.64 -27.89 29.56
C GLY A 394 24.62 -26.79 29.85
N ARG A 395 24.74 -25.61 29.23
CA ARG A 395 23.86 -24.45 29.43
C ARG A 395 22.72 -24.35 28.40
N ALA A 396 22.49 -25.41 27.63
CA ALA A 396 21.43 -25.47 26.61
C ALA A 396 20.04 -25.08 27.15
N GLY A 397 19.66 -25.52 28.36
CA GLY A 397 18.37 -25.17 28.95
C GLY A 397 18.23 -23.69 29.31
N GLU A 398 19.33 -23.01 29.65
CA GLU A 398 19.34 -21.58 30.00
C GLU A 398 19.09 -20.70 28.78
N ILE A 399 19.66 -21.08 27.64
CA ILE A 399 19.50 -20.35 26.38
C ILE A 399 18.23 -20.74 25.63
N ALA A 400 17.63 -21.90 25.92
CA ALA A 400 16.40 -22.34 25.27
C ALA A 400 15.13 -21.73 25.89
N GLU A 401 15.12 -21.52 27.21
CA GLU A 401 13.96 -21.02 27.96
C GLU A 401 13.32 -19.74 27.37
N PRO A 402 14.10 -18.71 26.93
CA PRO A 402 13.52 -17.49 26.36
C PRO A 402 12.79 -17.65 25.01
N PHE A 403 12.96 -18.79 24.33
CA PHE A 403 12.30 -19.06 23.05
C PHE A 403 10.95 -19.76 23.22
N PHE A 404 10.73 -20.38 24.38
CA PHE A 404 9.60 -21.28 24.62
C PHE A 404 8.86 -20.92 25.92
N PRO A 405 8.14 -19.79 25.94
CA PRO A 405 7.24 -19.40 27.03
C PRO A 405 6.39 -20.55 27.53
N GLY A 406 6.29 -20.67 28.85
CA GLY A 406 5.44 -21.69 29.50
C GLY A 406 5.97 -23.11 29.42
N LYS A 407 7.12 -23.36 28.78
CA LYS A 407 7.82 -24.66 28.84
C LYS A 407 8.75 -24.73 30.04
N THR A 408 8.88 -25.93 30.60
CA THR A 408 9.95 -26.18 31.59
C THR A 408 11.32 -26.12 30.92
N LYS A 409 12.38 -25.85 31.67
CA LYS A 409 13.77 -25.86 31.17
C LYS A 409 14.14 -27.15 30.42
N ARG A 410 13.56 -28.29 30.83
CA ARG A 410 13.78 -29.58 30.17
C ARG A 410 13.12 -29.63 28.80
N GLU A 411 11.85 -29.24 28.71
CA GLU A 411 11.13 -29.20 27.43
C GLU A 411 11.71 -28.15 26.48
N ALA A 412 12.07 -26.98 26.99
CA ALA A 412 12.74 -25.94 26.20
C ALA A 412 14.06 -26.45 25.62
N ARG A 413 14.88 -27.15 26.42
CA ARG A 413 16.12 -27.80 25.95
C ARG A 413 15.85 -28.76 24.79
N GLU A 414 14.80 -29.58 24.86
CA GLU A 414 14.44 -30.53 23.79
C GLU A 414 14.02 -29.83 22.49
N LEU A 415 13.58 -28.57 22.56
CA LEU A 415 13.17 -27.75 21.42
C LEU A 415 14.26 -26.81 20.91
N LEU A 416 15.42 -26.72 21.57
CA LEU A 416 16.53 -25.83 21.19
C LEU A 416 17.03 -26.06 19.76
N TYR A 417 16.79 -27.24 19.18
CA TYR A 417 17.14 -27.49 17.78
C TYR A 417 16.44 -26.54 16.80
N GLN A 418 15.25 -26.01 17.12
CA GLN A 418 14.52 -25.11 16.22
C GLN A 418 15.27 -23.79 15.94
N PRO A 419 15.69 -23.00 16.94
CA PRO A 419 16.52 -21.83 16.67
C PRO A 419 17.90 -22.22 16.12
N VAL A 420 18.48 -23.35 16.55
CA VAL A 420 19.78 -23.82 16.02
C VAL A 420 19.71 -24.16 14.52
N ASP A 421 18.59 -24.72 14.06
CA ASP A 421 18.34 -25.04 12.65
C ASP A 421 18.37 -23.79 11.76
N ALA A 422 17.72 -22.71 12.20
CA ALA A 422 17.78 -21.42 11.49
C ALA A 422 19.23 -20.89 11.38
N LEU A 423 20.02 -21.01 12.45
CA LEU A 423 21.43 -20.57 12.46
C LEU A 423 22.32 -21.44 11.57
N ILE A 424 22.13 -22.77 11.58
CA ILE A 424 22.87 -23.70 10.72
C ILE A 424 22.49 -23.49 9.25
N THR A 425 21.20 -23.32 8.96
CA THR A 425 20.72 -23.00 7.60
C THR A 425 21.38 -21.73 7.09
N LEU A 426 21.45 -20.68 7.90
CA LEU A 426 22.13 -19.44 7.54
C LEU A 426 23.64 -19.64 7.33
N ALA A 427 24.29 -20.47 8.15
CA ALA A 427 25.70 -20.81 7.98
C ALA A 427 25.94 -21.58 6.68
N ALA A 428 25.07 -22.53 6.34
CA ALA A 428 25.13 -23.29 5.09
C ALA A 428 25.00 -22.37 3.88
N ILE A 429 24.07 -21.41 3.91
CA ILE A 429 23.90 -20.41 2.85
C ILE A 429 25.16 -19.55 2.71
N ARG A 430 25.69 -19.01 3.82
CA ARG A 430 26.90 -18.18 3.80
C ARG A 430 28.17 -18.93 3.40
N SER A 431 28.20 -20.24 3.61
CA SER A 431 29.28 -21.13 3.18
C SER A 431 29.16 -21.56 1.71
N GLY A 432 28.11 -21.12 1.00
CA GLY A 432 27.82 -21.54 -0.37
C GLY A 432 27.41 -23.01 -0.49
N LYS A 433 26.90 -23.60 0.59
CA LYS A 433 26.44 -25.00 0.68
C LYS A 433 24.92 -25.15 0.57
N ALA A 434 24.20 -24.05 0.62
CA ALA A 434 22.77 -24.00 0.34
C ALA A 434 22.40 -22.67 -0.31
N SER A 435 21.28 -22.62 -1.02
CA SER A 435 20.68 -21.38 -1.52
C SER A 435 19.17 -21.53 -1.62
N PHE A 436 18.44 -20.43 -1.67
CA PHE A 436 17.00 -20.46 -1.93
C PHE A 436 16.74 -20.44 -3.44
N ARG A 437 16.02 -21.46 -3.93
CA ARG A 437 15.56 -21.53 -5.31
C ARG A 437 14.30 -20.71 -5.49
N HIS A 438 14.32 -19.80 -6.45
CA HIS A 438 13.16 -19.00 -6.82
C HIS A 438 12.04 -19.86 -7.40
N SER A 439 10.79 -19.53 -7.04
CA SER A 439 9.59 -20.11 -7.61
C SER A 439 8.47 -19.08 -7.62
N TRP A 440 7.72 -19.06 -8.73
CA TRP A 440 6.49 -18.29 -8.85
C TRP A 440 5.28 -19.06 -8.32
N ALA A 441 5.26 -20.39 -8.46
CA ALA A 441 4.13 -21.23 -8.07
C ALA A 441 4.08 -21.50 -6.56
N GLN A 442 5.24 -21.63 -5.92
CA GLN A 442 5.34 -22.00 -4.50
C GLN A 442 6.33 -21.11 -3.74
N ARG A 443 6.48 -21.36 -2.44
CA ARG A 443 7.50 -20.69 -1.63
C ARG A 443 8.89 -21.08 -2.12
N ALA A 444 9.85 -20.18 -1.94
CA ALA A 444 11.25 -20.49 -2.23
C ALA A 444 11.71 -21.69 -1.38
N GLU A 445 12.38 -22.64 -2.02
CA GLU A 445 12.85 -23.88 -1.40
C GLU A 445 14.35 -23.80 -1.14
N LEU A 446 14.81 -24.39 -0.05
CA LEU A 446 16.24 -24.49 0.25
C LEU A 446 16.84 -25.66 -0.54
N VAL A 447 17.86 -25.39 -1.33
CA VAL A 447 18.53 -26.38 -2.18
C VAL A 447 20.04 -26.39 -1.95
N GLY A 448 20.65 -27.56 -2.12
CA GLY A 448 22.10 -27.75 -2.13
C GLY A 448 22.74 -27.28 -3.45
N PRO A 449 24.09 -27.37 -3.57
CA PRO A 449 24.81 -26.98 -4.78
C PRO A 449 24.51 -27.86 -6.00
N ASP A 450 23.99 -29.07 -5.77
CA ASP A 450 23.48 -30.01 -6.77
C ASP A 450 22.03 -29.72 -7.21
N GLY A 451 21.35 -28.78 -6.54
CA GLY A 451 19.97 -28.40 -6.82
C GLY A 451 18.91 -29.27 -6.12
N GLU A 452 19.34 -30.25 -5.33
CA GLU A 452 18.46 -31.11 -4.54
C GLU A 452 17.98 -30.39 -3.28
N LEU A 453 16.80 -30.76 -2.79
CA LEU A 453 16.26 -30.20 -1.54
C LEU A 453 17.15 -30.61 -0.36
N VAL A 454 17.46 -29.64 0.49
CA VAL A 454 18.24 -29.87 1.71
C VAL A 454 17.47 -29.41 2.93
N ASP A 455 17.67 -30.12 4.03
CA ASP A 455 17.12 -29.83 5.34
C ASP A 455 18.23 -30.07 6.39
N PHE A 456 18.33 -29.16 7.36
CA PHE A 456 19.34 -29.20 8.41
C PHE A 456 18.76 -29.56 9.77
N GLU A 457 17.47 -29.92 9.88
CA GLU A 457 16.82 -30.22 11.14
C GLU A 457 17.52 -31.35 11.93
N GLU A 458 17.87 -32.46 11.26
CA GLU A 458 18.58 -33.58 11.92
C GLU A 458 19.94 -33.12 12.46
N LEU A 459 20.66 -32.32 11.68
CA LEU A 459 21.95 -31.78 12.08
C LEU A 459 21.81 -30.80 13.26
N ALA A 460 20.75 -29.99 13.26
CA ALA A 460 20.41 -29.09 14.36
C ALA A 460 20.04 -29.84 15.63
N ARG A 461 19.31 -30.96 15.53
CA ARG A 461 19.01 -31.83 16.68
C ARG A 461 20.28 -32.39 17.32
N LEU A 462 21.24 -32.83 16.50
CA LEU A 462 22.55 -33.26 16.98
C LEU A 462 23.32 -32.10 17.63
N ALA A 463 23.29 -30.91 17.03
CA ALA A 463 24.02 -29.73 17.51
C ALA A 463 23.41 -29.10 18.78
N ALA A 464 22.11 -29.28 19.03
CA ALA A 464 21.43 -28.73 20.20
C ALA A 464 21.63 -29.53 21.50
N THR A 465 22.31 -30.68 21.43
CA THR A 465 22.52 -31.60 22.56
C THR A 465 24.01 -31.84 22.79
N ALA A 466 24.48 -31.63 24.03
CA ALA A 466 25.90 -31.68 24.39
C ALA A 466 26.55 -33.03 24.04
N GLU A 467 25.83 -34.13 24.26
CA GLU A 467 26.29 -35.49 24.02
C GLU A 467 26.50 -35.81 22.52
N THR A 468 25.72 -35.19 21.63
CA THR A 468 25.76 -35.41 20.17
C THR A 468 26.45 -34.27 19.40
N LEU A 469 26.76 -33.15 20.06
CA LEU A 469 27.41 -32.00 19.44
C LEU A 469 28.75 -32.34 18.75
N PRO A 470 29.62 -33.22 19.29
CA PRO A 470 30.83 -33.62 18.57
C PRO A 470 30.54 -34.26 17.20
N GLN A 471 29.50 -35.10 17.12
CA GLN A 471 29.05 -35.70 15.86
C GLN A 471 28.49 -34.64 14.90
N ALA A 472 27.76 -33.65 15.41
CA ALA A 472 27.27 -32.54 14.61
C ALA A 472 28.42 -31.72 14.01
N ARG A 473 29.48 -31.43 14.79
CA ARG A 473 30.67 -30.70 14.32
C ARG A 473 31.39 -31.43 13.19
N ILE A 474 31.51 -32.77 13.28
CA ILE A 474 32.10 -33.59 12.21
C ILE A 474 31.26 -33.46 10.94
N ARG A 475 29.93 -33.65 11.03
CA ARG A 475 29.03 -33.54 9.87
C ARG A 475 29.03 -32.14 9.25
N LEU A 476 29.03 -31.08 10.06
CA LEU A 476 29.14 -29.69 9.59
C LEU A 476 30.44 -29.49 8.80
N ALA A 477 31.56 -30.02 9.29
CA ALA A 477 32.85 -29.94 8.60
C ALA A 477 32.88 -30.76 7.29
N GLU A 478 32.30 -31.97 7.28
CA GLU A 478 32.17 -32.82 6.08
C GLU A 478 31.32 -32.14 4.98
N LEU A 479 30.27 -31.44 5.38
CA LEU A 479 29.44 -30.64 4.48
C LEU A 479 30.11 -29.31 4.07
N GLY A 480 31.22 -28.94 4.73
CA GLY A 480 31.92 -27.67 4.52
C GLY A 480 31.10 -26.45 4.96
N ILE A 481 30.32 -26.58 6.03
CA ILE A 481 29.52 -25.51 6.63
C ILE A 481 30.37 -24.81 7.70
N GLU A 482 30.72 -23.56 7.43
CA GLU A 482 31.53 -22.72 8.31
C GLU A 482 30.63 -21.96 9.29
N ILE A 483 30.50 -22.47 10.52
CA ILE A 483 29.66 -21.88 11.56
C ILE A 483 30.07 -20.45 11.95
N GLU A 484 31.34 -20.08 11.76
CA GLU A 484 31.88 -18.74 12.05
C GLU A 484 31.27 -17.64 11.16
N THR A 485 30.71 -18.02 10.01
CA THR A 485 30.07 -17.08 9.09
C THR A 485 28.73 -16.55 9.61
N THR A 486 28.16 -17.18 10.65
CA THR A 486 26.84 -16.81 11.20
C THR A 486 26.98 -16.13 12.55
N ALA A 487 26.80 -14.81 12.54
CA ALA A 487 26.85 -13.95 13.71
C ALA A 487 25.77 -12.88 13.65
N VAL A 488 25.52 -12.24 14.80
CA VAL A 488 24.61 -11.10 14.90
C VAL A 488 25.08 -9.94 14.03
N VAL A 489 24.18 -9.43 13.19
CA VAL A 489 24.37 -8.23 12.38
C VAL A 489 23.69 -7.06 13.08
N GLU A 490 22.38 -7.15 13.33
CA GLU A 490 21.62 -6.13 14.06
C GLU A 490 21.61 -6.43 15.57
N GLN A 491 22.53 -5.78 16.30
CA GLN A 491 22.70 -5.95 17.75
C GLN A 491 21.55 -5.34 18.58
N VAL A 492 20.73 -4.48 17.96
CA VAL A 492 19.56 -3.85 18.57
C VAL A 492 18.38 -4.08 17.64
N ALA A 493 17.21 -4.38 18.20
CA ALA A 493 16.01 -4.50 17.38
C ALA A 493 15.66 -3.19 16.67
N THR A 494 15.25 -3.33 15.41
CA THR A 494 14.83 -2.23 14.54
C THR A 494 13.36 -2.42 14.19
N ALA A 495 12.71 -1.36 13.68
CA ALA A 495 11.32 -1.44 13.18
C ALA A 495 11.26 -1.83 11.70
N LYS A 496 12.24 -2.59 11.21
CA LYS A 496 12.28 -3.05 9.81
C LYS A 496 11.19 -4.12 9.59
N GLY A 497 10.40 -3.97 8.53
CA GLY A 497 9.27 -4.85 8.23
C GLY A 497 8.12 -4.78 9.23
N ALA A 498 8.06 -3.73 10.06
CA ALA A 498 7.04 -3.59 11.09
C ALA A 498 5.77 -2.89 10.57
N ASP A 499 4.61 -3.46 10.88
CA ASP A 499 3.31 -2.93 10.50
C ASP A 499 2.70 -2.07 11.61
N VAL A 500 2.03 -0.98 11.23
CA VAL A 500 1.29 -0.13 12.18
C VAL A 500 -0.06 -0.74 12.47
N ILE A 501 -0.25 -1.24 13.68
CA ILE A 501 -1.53 -1.80 14.15
C ILE A 501 -2.39 -0.77 14.88
N GLY A 502 -1.85 0.39 15.24
CA GLY A 502 -2.64 1.46 15.84
C GLY A 502 -1.82 2.69 16.22
N GLY A 503 -2.48 3.67 16.84
CA GLY A 503 -1.79 4.80 17.43
C GLY A 503 -2.66 5.60 18.40
N LEU A 504 -2.02 6.20 19.41
CA LEU A 504 -2.66 7.00 20.45
C LEU A 504 -1.97 8.36 20.55
N GLY A 505 -2.72 9.43 20.45
CA GLY A 505 -2.22 10.79 20.59
C GLY A 505 -1.97 11.17 22.04
N ASN A 506 -0.97 12.02 22.26
CA ASN A 506 -0.69 12.66 23.55
C ASN A 506 -0.46 11.69 24.74
N VAL A 507 0.04 10.47 24.47
CA VAL A 507 0.43 9.51 25.51
C VAL A 507 1.63 10.05 26.28
N LYS A 508 1.53 10.08 27.61
CA LYS A 508 2.64 10.47 28.48
C LYS A 508 3.55 9.29 28.72
N ILE A 509 4.80 9.44 28.35
CA ILE A 509 5.91 8.53 28.63
C ILE A 509 6.87 9.27 29.55
N ASP A 510 7.10 8.74 30.75
CA ASP A 510 7.99 9.36 31.75
C ASP A 510 7.66 10.86 31.99
N LYS A 511 6.36 11.17 31.96
CA LYS A 511 5.74 12.52 32.08
C LYS A 511 5.86 13.44 30.86
N VAL A 512 6.46 13.00 29.77
CA VAL A 512 6.56 13.75 28.50
C VAL A 512 5.54 13.22 27.50
N SER A 513 4.75 14.12 26.90
CA SER A 513 3.74 13.77 25.91
C SER A 513 4.36 13.38 24.58
N HIS A 514 3.89 12.28 24.01
CA HIS A 514 4.27 11.74 22.70
C HIS A 514 3.02 11.30 21.95
N ASP A 515 3.08 11.30 20.61
CA ASP A 515 2.13 10.52 19.83
C ASP A 515 2.70 9.10 19.69
N LEU A 516 1.95 8.11 20.17
CA LEU A 516 2.36 6.72 20.20
C LEU A 516 1.92 6.04 18.91
N LEU A 517 2.86 5.54 18.12
CA LEU A 517 2.56 4.54 17.10
C LEU A 517 2.77 3.15 17.70
N ILE A 518 1.78 2.29 17.47
CA ILE A 518 1.77 0.91 17.94
C ILE A 518 2.07 0.04 16.73
N LEU A 519 3.20 -0.63 16.76
CA LEU A 519 3.59 -1.61 15.76
C LEU A 519 3.32 -3.02 16.26
N ASP A 520 3.33 -3.98 15.35
CA ASP A 520 3.37 -5.41 15.67
C ASP A 520 4.68 -5.86 16.34
N THR A 521 5.78 -5.13 16.11
CA THR A 521 7.11 -5.43 16.67
C THR A 521 7.53 -4.55 17.86
N GLY A 522 6.83 -3.45 18.12
CA GLY A 522 7.16 -2.54 19.22
C GLY A 522 6.38 -1.23 19.21
N LEU A 523 6.90 -0.24 19.93
CA LEU A 523 6.27 1.07 20.11
C LEU A 523 7.21 2.19 19.62
N ILE A 524 6.71 3.11 18.78
CA ILE A 524 7.44 4.34 18.44
C ILE A 524 6.79 5.52 19.16
N PHE A 525 7.59 6.27 19.91
CA PHE A 525 7.15 7.48 20.61
C PHE A 525 7.54 8.71 19.78
N LEU A 526 6.61 9.22 18.97
CA LEU A 526 6.82 10.41 18.16
C LEU A 526 6.90 11.64 19.07
N ALA A 527 8.02 12.36 18.98
CA ALA A 527 8.24 13.59 19.73
C ALA A 527 7.43 14.76 19.15
N GLY A 528 7.11 15.75 19.98
CA GLY A 528 6.41 16.97 19.54
C GLY A 528 4.88 16.88 19.60
N ALA A 529 4.33 16.00 20.42
CA ALA A 529 2.91 16.05 20.78
C ALA A 529 2.60 17.38 21.47
N GLY A 530 1.80 18.23 20.83
CA GLY A 530 1.35 19.51 21.41
C GLY A 530 0.18 19.33 22.39
N ASP A 531 -0.29 20.44 22.96
CA ASP A 531 -1.43 20.45 23.90
C ASP A 531 -2.81 20.26 23.22
N SER A 532 -2.85 20.02 21.91
CA SER A 532 -4.09 19.95 21.12
C SER A 532 -4.50 18.52 20.74
N ASP A 533 -5.81 18.31 20.62
CA ASP A 533 -6.48 17.10 20.12
C ASP A 533 -6.33 16.98 18.59
N GLU A 534 -5.08 16.98 18.09
CA GLU A 534 -4.76 16.74 16.68
C GLU A 534 -3.77 15.56 16.49
N GLY A 535 -3.69 14.67 17.48
CA GLY A 535 -2.76 13.54 17.47
C GLY A 535 -2.96 12.63 16.26
N ASN A 536 -4.22 12.37 15.88
CA ASN A 536 -4.54 11.55 14.71
C ASN A 536 -3.97 12.16 13.41
N LYS A 537 -4.10 13.48 13.21
CA LYS A 537 -3.55 14.17 12.03
C LYS A 537 -2.03 14.12 11.99
N ARG A 538 -1.36 14.33 13.13
CA ARG A 538 0.10 14.29 13.22
C ARG A 538 0.65 12.89 12.92
N MET A 539 0.01 11.84 13.45
CA MET A 539 0.37 10.46 13.16
C MET A 539 0.18 10.13 11.66
N HIS A 540 -0.96 10.49 11.05
CA HIS A 540 -1.14 10.30 9.60
C HIS A 540 -0.12 11.08 8.76
N ALA A 541 0.23 12.30 9.17
CA ALA A 541 1.25 13.09 8.48
C ALA A 541 2.65 12.45 8.58
N ALA A 542 3.00 11.90 9.75
CA ALA A 542 4.26 11.18 9.93
C ALA A 542 4.31 9.92 9.06
N LEU A 543 3.27 9.09 9.12
CA LEU A 543 3.15 7.85 8.35
C LEU A 543 3.11 8.09 6.83
N GLY A 544 2.48 9.18 6.39
CA GLY A 544 2.40 9.54 4.97
C GLY A 544 3.67 10.18 4.39
N SER A 545 4.63 10.57 5.23
CA SER A 545 5.83 11.30 4.80
C SER A 545 7.15 10.57 5.04
N THR A 546 7.19 9.64 5.99
CA THR A 546 8.43 8.96 6.40
C THR A 546 8.17 7.46 6.64
N PRO A 547 8.98 6.56 6.06
CA PRO A 547 8.88 5.12 6.32
C PRO A 547 9.08 4.77 7.81
N ILE A 548 8.43 3.69 8.28
CA ILE A 548 8.48 3.24 9.68
C ILE A 548 9.90 3.02 10.23
N PRO A 549 10.82 2.35 9.52
CA PRO A 549 12.17 2.14 10.04
C PRO A 549 12.93 3.46 10.26
N GLU A 550 12.66 4.47 9.41
CA GLU A 550 13.25 5.80 9.52
C GLU A 550 12.61 6.59 10.68
N LEU A 551 11.30 6.45 10.90
CA LEU A 551 10.64 6.98 12.10
C LEU A 551 11.22 6.37 13.39
N ALA A 552 11.44 5.06 13.43
CA ALA A 552 12.04 4.36 14.56
C ALA A 552 13.51 4.76 14.81
N ARG A 553 14.22 5.25 13.78
CA ARG A 553 15.57 5.82 13.92
C ARG A 553 15.55 7.26 14.45
N ARG A 554 14.57 8.05 14.02
CA ARG A 554 14.44 9.48 14.39
C ARG A 554 13.79 9.68 15.77
N HIS A 555 13.00 8.72 16.22
CA HIS A 555 12.23 8.78 17.45
C HIS A 555 12.59 7.62 18.38
N ARG A 556 12.15 7.69 19.64
CA ARG A 556 12.38 6.61 20.60
C ARG A 556 11.56 5.39 20.17
N PHE A 557 12.24 4.32 19.76
CA PHE A 557 11.64 3.01 19.50
C PHE A 557 11.86 2.08 20.71
N LEU A 558 10.79 1.44 21.16
CA LEU A 558 10.81 0.41 22.20
C LEU A 558 10.31 -0.91 21.58
N PRO A 559 11.21 -1.82 21.19
CA PRO A 559 10.86 -3.16 20.74
C PRO A 559 10.15 -3.94 21.85
N TYR A 560 9.15 -4.76 21.51
CA TYR A 560 8.52 -5.64 22.52
C TYR A 560 9.52 -6.65 23.10
N GLU A 561 10.50 -7.10 22.31
CA GLU A 561 11.55 -8.02 22.77
C GLU A 561 12.50 -7.44 23.85
N GLU A 562 12.45 -6.14 24.13
CA GLU A 562 13.21 -5.51 25.22
C GLU A 562 12.41 -5.41 26.53
N ILE A 563 11.10 -5.71 26.50
CA ILE A 563 10.20 -5.63 27.64
C ILE A 563 10.20 -6.98 28.37
N ALA A 564 10.69 -6.99 29.61
CA ALA A 564 10.75 -8.17 30.46
C ALA A 564 9.44 -8.43 31.22
N ALA A 565 8.71 -7.38 31.57
CA ALA A 565 7.43 -7.50 32.24
C ALA A 565 6.53 -6.29 31.97
N VAL A 566 5.23 -6.53 31.91
CA VAL A 566 4.19 -5.51 31.78
C VAL A 566 3.26 -5.60 32.97
N LYS A 567 2.99 -4.45 33.59
CA LYS A 567 1.94 -4.30 34.59
C LYS A 567 0.91 -3.27 34.11
N ILE A 568 -0.26 -3.75 33.71
CA ILE A 568 -1.40 -2.89 33.35
C ILE A 568 -2.16 -2.53 34.62
N GLU A 569 -2.12 -1.26 35.01
CA GLU A 569 -2.82 -0.73 36.20
C GLU A 569 -4.25 -0.34 35.88
N LYS A 570 -4.49 0.12 34.65
CA LYS A 570 -5.80 0.54 34.16
C LYS A 570 -5.88 0.35 32.65
N GLU A 571 -7.03 -0.11 32.17
CA GLU A 571 -7.24 -0.31 30.72
C GLU A 571 -7.81 0.94 30.03
N VAL A 572 -8.60 1.76 30.73
CA VAL A 572 -9.21 2.97 30.13
C VAL A 572 -9.18 4.18 31.10
N PRO A 573 -8.46 5.26 30.75
CA PRO A 573 -7.37 5.30 29.77
C PRO A 573 -6.24 4.36 30.23
N VAL A 574 -5.49 3.82 29.27
CA VAL A 574 -4.42 2.86 29.51
C VAL A 574 -3.36 3.46 30.45
N ARG A 575 -3.07 2.75 31.53
CA ARG A 575 -1.93 2.99 32.41
C ARG A 575 -1.16 1.69 32.55
N ALA A 576 0.07 1.68 32.07
CA ALA A 576 0.93 0.51 32.11
C ALA A 576 2.34 0.90 32.54
N THR A 577 2.97 0.00 33.30
CA THR A 577 4.38 0.07 33.62
C THR A 577 5.09 -1.06 32.88
N LEU A 578 6.09 -0.70 32.07
CA LEU A 578 6.88 -1.64 31.28
C LEU A 578 8.26 -1.74 31.94
N THR A 579 8.63 -2.92 32.43
CA THR A 579 9.97 -3.19 32.97
C THR A 579 10.81 -3.80 31.86
N LEU A 580 11.95 -3.19 31.57
CA LEU A 580 12.85 -3.64 30.51
C LEU A 580 13.89 -4.64 31.03
N HIS A 581 14.49 -5.43 30.14
CA HIS A 581 15.52 -6.40 30.49
C HIS A 581 16.80 -5.77 31.10
N ASP A 582 17.06 -4.50 30.84
CA ASP A 582 18.17 -3.73 31.43
C ASP A 582 17.85 -3.16 32.83
N GLY A 583 16.62 -3.39 33.32
CA GLY A 583 16.12 -2.90 34.61
C GLY A 583 15.48 -1.51 34.55
N ASN A 584 15.50 -0.81 33.42
CA ASN A 584 14.79 0.45 33.26
C ASN A 584 13.28 0.22 33.28
N VAL A 585 12.55 1.24 33.74
CA VAL A 585 11.09 1.20 33.83
C VAL A 585 10.52 2.34 32.99
N VAL A 586 9.58 2.02 32.12
CA VAL A 586 8.88 2.98 31.27
C VAL A 586 7.43 3.06 31.73
N ALA A 587 7.03 4.25 32.19
CA ALA A 587 5.64 4.50 32.60
C ALA A 587 4.84 5.06 31.43
N LEU A 588 3.84 4.30 30.97
CA LEU A 588 2.94 4.66 29.88
C LEU A 588 1.59 5.10 30.44
N HIS A 589 1.16 6.30 30.05
CA HIS A 589 -0.11 6.88 30.49
C HIS A 589 -0.86 7.54 29.34
N GLU A 590 -1.94 6.89 28.89
CA GLU A 590 -2.87 7.47 27.94
C GLU A 590 -3.66 8.62 28.59
N THR A 591 -3.87 9.70 27.84
CA THR A 591 -4.70 10.84 28.24
C THR A 591 -6.15 10.63 27.81
N TRP A 592 -7.10 11.09 28.62
CA TRP A 592 -8.54 11.04 28.29
C TRP A 592 -8.93 11.76 26.99
N THR A 593 -8.15 12.76 26.60
CA THR A 593 -8.37 13.59 25.41
C THR A 593 -7.53 13.13 24.21
N GLY A 594 -6.79 12.01 24.34
CA GLY A 594 -5.93 11.52 23.27
C GLY A 594 -6.74 10.97 22.09
N ASP A 595 -6.46 11.48 20.89
CA ASP A 595 -7.01 10.92 19.66
C ASP A 595 -6.51 9.49 19.42
N GLN A 596 -7.30 8.67 18.74
CA GLN A 596 -6.85 7.35 18.26
C GLN A 596 -6.65 7.36 16.75
N LEU A 597 -5.63 6.67 16.26
CA LEU A 597 -5.38 6.51 14.82
C LEU A 597 -6.51 5.69 14.17
N THR A 598 -6.93 4.62 14.84
CA THR A 598 -8.05 3.75 14.46
C THR A 598 -8.92 3.48 15.68
N LYS A 599 -10.18 3.07 15.48
CA LYS A 599 -11.09 2.75 16.60
C LYS A 599 -10.59 1.61 17.51
N GLN A 600 -9.72 0.74 16.99
CA GLN A 600 -9.15 -0.42 17.67
C GLN A 600 -7.76 -0.13 18.28
N SER A 601 -7.23 1.09 18.15
CA SER A 601 -5.85 1.38 18.54
C SER A 601 -5.56 1.08 20.02
N ARG A 602 -6.50 1.39 20.92
CA ARG A 602 -6.35 1.05 22.34
C ARG A 602 -6.36 -0.45 22.59
N ASP A 603 -7.29 -1.17 21.97
CA ASP A 603 -7.43 -2.61 22.13
C ASP A 603 -6.18 -3.33 21.59
N ASN A 604 -5.65 -2.86 20.46
CA ASN A 604 -4.41 -3.36 19.87
C ASN A 604 -3.20 -3.11 20.77
N LEU A 605 -3.11 -1.95 21.44
CA LEU A 605 -2.07 -1.71 22.45
C LEU A 605 -2.18 -2.70 23.62
N LEU A 606 -3.37 -2.84 24.20
CA LEU A 606 -3.58 -3.74 25.34
C LEU A 606 -3.29 -5.20 24.97
N GLN A 607 -3.70 -5.61 23.77
CA GLN A 607 -3.40 -6.94 23.24
C GLN A 607 -1.90 -7.15 23.08
N ALA A 608 -1.19 -6.23 22.41
CA ALA A 608 0.25 -6.34 22.20
C ALA A 608 1.01 -6.37 23.55
N LEU A 609 0.63 -5.51 24.49
CA LEU A 609 1.22 -5.47 25.83
C LEU A 609 0.99 -6.76 26.63
N ARG A 610 -0.20 -7.37 26.55
CA ARG A 610 -0.49 -8.66 27.20
C ARG A 610 0.30 -9.79 26.56
N GLN A 611 0.35 -9.83 25.22
CA GLN A 611 1.13 -10.81 24.48
C GLN A 611 2.61 -10.73 24.80
N THR A 612 3.15 -9.53 25.05
CA THR A 612 4.55 -9.35 25.44
C THR A 612 4.91 -10.05 26.77
N THR A 613 3.93 -10.30 27.64
CA THR A 613 4.12 -11.02 28.93
C THR A 613 3.67 -12.48 28.94
N GLU A 614 2.95 -12.92 27.91
CA GLU A 614 2.62 -14.33 27.70
C GLU A 614 3.72 -15.05 26.88
N VAL A 615 4.76 -14.31 26.48
CA VAL A 615 5.93 -14.77 25.70
C VAL A 615 7.17 -14.98 26.56
#